data_AF-A0A960J169-F1
#
_entry.id   AF-A0A960J169-F1
#
_cell.length_a   1.000
_cell.length_b   1.000
_cell.length_c   1.000
_cell.angle_alpha   90.00
_cell.angle_beta   90.00
_cell.angle_gamma   90.00
#
_symmetry.space_group_name_H-M   'P 1'
#
loop_
_entity.id
_entity.type
_entity.pdbx_description
1 polymer ?
#
loop_
_entity_poly.entity_id
_entity_poly.type
_entity_poly.pdbx_seq_one_letter_code
_entity_poly.pdbx_strand_id
1 'polypeptide(L)'
;MASTAAIVATARTPIATAYRGSLVDVDAFILARLTVAEVVRRSGLAPEQIDDVILGESLYGGGAIARHAAVAAGLPGVPGIAHNRHCASGLGAIQSAAASIMAGMDRAVVAGGVQSKSTVP
;
A
#
# COMPACT_ATOMS: atom_id res chain seq x y z
N MET A 1 21.79 -12.86 13.20
CA MET A 1 20.51 -12.76 13.93
C MET A 1 19.49 -12.22 12.94
N ALA A 2 18.44 -12.97 12.62
CA ALA A 2 17.40 -12.44 11.74
C ALA A 2 16.71 -11.27 12.45
N SER A 3 16.58 -10.13 11.76
CA SER A 3 15.85 -8.97 12.29
C SER A 3 14.39 -9.35 12.53
N THR A 4 13.73 -8.80 13.56
CA THR A 4 12.29 -9.03 13.80
C THR A 4 11.50 -7.91 13.15
N ALA A 5 10.56 -8.24 12.27
CA ALA A 5 9.62 -7.27 11.71
C ALA A 5 8.49 -6.96 12.71
N ALA A 6 8.11 -5.69 12.83
CA ALA A 6 7.02 -5.24 13.69
C ALA A 6 6.10 -4.25 12.95
N ILE A 7 4.81 -4.26 13.29
CA ILE A 7 3.83 -3.30 12.76
C ILE A 7 3.80 -2.08 13.70
N VAL A 8 4.23 -0.92 13.20
CA VAL A 8 4.31 0.32 14.00
C VAL A 8 3.11 1.25 13.81
N ALA A 9 2.40 1.15 12.69
CA ALA A 9 1.21 1.94 12.40
C ALA A 9 0.28 1.22 11.40
N THR A 10 -1.00 1.56 11.41
CA THR A 10 -1.99 1.05 10.44
C THR A 10 -3.00 2.13 10.05
N ALA A 11 -3.51 2.03 8.82
CA ALA A 11 -4.61 2.84 8.31
C ALA A 11 -5.42 2.03 7.28
N ARG A 12 -6.70 2.36 7.13
CA ARG A 12 -7.56 1.86 6.05
C ARG A 12 -8.67 2.86 5.76
N THR A 13 -9.20 2.84 4.54
CA THR A 13 -10.42 3.56 4.19
C THR A 13 -11.65 2.88 4.83
N PRO A 14 -12.80 3.56 4.87
CA PRO A 14 -14.09 2.90 4.95
C PRO A 14 -14.26 1.91 3.79
N ILE A 15 -15.10 0.89 3.98
CA ILE A 15 -15.48 -0.07 2.94
C ILE A 15 -16.92 0.26 2.54
N ALA A 16 -17.15 0.49 1.25
CA ALA A 16 -18.47 0.74 0.69
C ALA A 16 -18.94 -0.42 -0.20
N THR A 17 -20.24 -0.47 -0.51
CA THR A 17 -20.77 -1.43 -1.47
C THR A 17 -20.38 -1.02 -2.89
N ALA A 18 -19.98 -1.98 -3.74
CA ALA A 18 -19.66 -1.69 -5.13
C ALA A 18 -20.86 -1.12 -5.91
N TYR A 19 -20.59 -0.23 -6.86
CA TYR A 19 -21.55 0.37 -7.79
C TYR A 19 -22.65 1.25 -7.14
N ARG A 20 -22.52 1.60 -5.85
CA ARG A 20 -23.45 2.49 -5.14
C ARG A 20 -22.83 3.11 -3.90
N GLY A 21 -23.45 4.16 -3.37
CA GLY A 21 -23.03 4.78 -2.11
C GLY A 21 -21.82 5.71 -2.28
N SER A 22 -21.13 6.00 -1.17
CA SER A 22 -20.21 7.14 -1.07
C SER A 22 -18.87 6.99 -1.78
N LEU A 23 -18.45 5.78 -2.15
CA LEU A 23 -17.17 5.53 -2.83
C LEU A 23 -17.34 5.03 -4.27
N VAL A 24 -18.52 5.22 -4.87
CA VAL A 24 -18.82 4.68 -6.22
C VAL A 24 -17.91 5.27 -7.30
N ASP A 25 -17.61 6.57 -7.23
CA ASP A 25 -16.78 7.29 -8.21
C ASP A 25 -15.33 7.50 -7.73
N VAL A 26 -14.91 6.81 -6.66
CA VAL A 26 -13.56 6.95 -6.11
C VAL A 26 -12.69 5.84 -6.65
N ASP A 27 -11.70 6.22 -7.46
CA ASP A 27 -10.77 5.26 -8.05
C ASP A 27 -9.76 4.69 -7.03
N ALA A 28 -9.14 3.56 -7.40
CA ALA A 28 -8.15 2.89 -6.55
C ALA A 28 -6.87 3.73 -6.32
N PHE A 29 -6.50 4.64 -7.22
CA PHE A 29 -5.33 5.50 -7.05
C PHE A 29 -5.55 6.52 -5.93
N ILE A 30 -6.75 7.11 -5.85
CA ILE A 30 -7.14 8.02 -4.77
C ILE A 30 -7.16 7.28 -3.43
N LEU A 31 -7.79 6.10 -3.38
CA LEU A 31 -7.84 5.28 -2.16
C LEU A 31 -6.42 4.90 -1.68
N ALA A 32 -5.53 4.52 -2.60
CA ALA A 32 -4.15 4.18 -2.31
C ALA A 32 -3.38 5.40 -1.77
N ARG A 33 -3.46 6.55 -2.45
CA ARG A 33 -2.81 7.80 -2.03
C ARG A 33 -3.20 8.19 -0.61
N LEU A 34 -4.50 8.19 -0.31
CA LEU A 34 -5.02 8.56 1.01
C LEU A 34 -4.52 7.62 2.10
N THR A 35 -4.53 6.30 1.83
CA THR A 35 -4.13 5.30 2.81
C THR A 35 -2.62 5.31 3.06
N VAL A 36 -1.81 5.45 2.02
CA VAL A 36 -0.34 5.55 2.12
C VAL A 36 0.06 6.82 2.87
N ALA A 37 -0.51 7.98 2.51
CA ALA A 37 -0.24 9.23 3.22
C ALA A 37 -0.62 9.14 4.71
N GLU A 38 -1.77 8.55 5.03
CA GLU A 38 -2.24 8.45 6.41
C GLU A 38 -1.40 7.48 7.25
N VAL A 39 -0.99 6.33 6.71
CA VAL A 39 -0.17 5.38 7.48
C VAL A 39 1.24 5.92 7.74
N VAL A 40 1.84 6.65 6.79
CA VAL A 40 3.12 7.33 6.96
C VAL A 40 2.99 8.44 7.99
N ARG A 41 1.92 9.25 7.94
CA ARG A 41 1.66 10.26 8.96
C ARG A 41 1.51 9.65 10.37
N ARG A 42 0.84 8.50 10.48
CA ARG A 42 0.64 7.79 11.77
C ARG A 42 1.88 7.10 12.29
N SER A 43 2.79 6.67 11.42
CA SER A 43 4.04 6.02 11.86
C SER A 43 5.00 7.02 12.50
N GLY A 44 4.88 8.31 12.19
CA GLY A 44 5.79 9.35 12.66
C GLY A 44 7.18 9.27 12.02
N LEU A 45 7.36 8.41 11.03
CA LEU A 45 8.60 8.30 10.27
C LEU A 45 8.71 9.47 9.29
N ALA A 46 9.94 9.96 9.10
CA ALA A 46 10.23 10.87 8.02
C ALA A 46 10.11 10.14 6.66
N PRO A 47 9.65 10.81 5.59
CA PRO A 47 9.53 10.24 4.24
C PRO A 47 10.76 9.46 3.76
N GLU A 48 11.96 9.96 4.10
CA GLU A 48 13.25 9.41 3.69
C GLU A 48 13.61 8.10 4.40
N GLN A 49 12.86 7.74 5.44
CA GLN A 49 13.04 6.49 6.18
C GLN A 49 12.20 5.35 5.61
N ILE A 50 11.32 5.61 4.64
CA ILE A 50 10.52 4.57 3.98
C ILE A 50 11.31 4.02 2.79
N ASP A 51 11.59 2.73 2.81
CA ASP A 51 12.42 2.08 1.79
C ASP A 51 11.60 1.57 0.60
N ASP A 52 10.33 1.17 0.81
CA ASP A 52 9.45 0.68 -0.26
C ASP A 52 7.96 0.83 0.09
N VAL A 53 7.11 0.79 -0.94
CA VAL A 53 5.65 0.68 -0.83
C VAL A 53 5.17 -0.56 -1.60
N ILE A 54 4.59 -1.52 -0.89
CA ILE A 54 4.09 -2.78 -1.46
C ILE A 54 2.56 -2.81 -1.32
N LEU A 55 1.82 -2.66 -2.42
CA LEU A 55 0.36 -2.76 -2.39
C LEU A 55 -0.14 -3.97 -3.16
N GLY A 56 -0.95 -4.77 -2.49
CA GLY A 56 -1.81 -5.77 -3.10
C GLY A 56 -2.89 -5.11 -3.96
N GLU A 57 -2.93 -5.42 -5.25
CA GLU A 57 -3.93 -4.89 -6.17
C GLU A 57 -4.28 -5.91 -7.26
N SER A 58 -5.43 -5.74 -7.90
CA SER A 58 -5.90 -6.65 -8.93
C SER A 58 -6.81 -5.94 -9.90
N LEU A 59 -6.67 -6.27 -11.19
CA LEU A 59 -7.49 -5.82 -12.31
C LEU A 59 -7.26 -4.37 -12.79
N TYR A 60 -6.34 -3.60 -12.22
CA TYR A 60 -6.15 -2.20 -12.64
C TYR A 60 -5.25 -2.01 -13.85
N GLY A 61 -4.44 -3.00 -14.23
CA GLY A 61 -3.66 -3.02 -15.49
C GLY A 61 -2.69 -1.84 -15.71
N GLY A 62 -2.61 -0.88 -14.79
CA GLY A 62 -2.03 0.45 -14.99
C GLY A 62 -0.60 0.61 -14.48
N GLY A 63 0.13 -0.49 -14.27
CA GLY A 63 1.44 -0.46 -13.61
C GLY A 63 1.32 -0.41 -12.08
N ALA A 64 2.46 -0.30 -11.39
CA ALA A 64 2.50 -0.43 -9.94
C ALA A 64 1.74 0.71 -9.23
N ILE A 65 0.45 0.51 -8.86
CA ILE A 65 -0.35 1.49 -8.09
C ILE A 65 0.38 1.94 -6.82
N ALA A 66 1.12 1.04 -6.18
CA ALA A 66 1.96 1.36 -5.03
C ALA A 66 2.94 2.50 -5.33
N ARG A 67 3.59 2.49 -6.50
CA ARG A 67 4.52 3.55 -6.91
C ARG A 67 3.78 4.86 -7.21
N HIS A 68 2.61 4.81 -7.83
CA HIS A 68 1.78 6.01 -8.01
C HIS A 68 1.35 6.61 -6.68
N ALA A 69 0.91 5.77 -5.74
CA ALA A 69 0.48 6.19 -4.42
C ALA A 69 1.64 6.81 -3.62
N ALA A 70 2.85 6.23 -3.69
CA ALA A 70 4.04 6.78 -3.06
C ALA A 70 4.31 8.22 -3.54
N VAL A 71 4.40 8.42 -4.86
CA VAL A 71 4.63 9.77 -5.44
C VAL A 71 3.52 10.74 -5.06
N ALA A 72 2.26 10.33 -5.19
CA ALA A 72 1.10 11.17 -4.90
C ALA A 72 0.91 11.46 -3.39
N ALA A 73 1.55 10.68 -2.52
CA ALA A 73 1.63 10.88 -1.07
C ALA A 73 2.86 11.71 -0.64
N GLY A 74 3.65 12.22 -1.58
CA GLY A 74 4.83 13.03 -1.27
C GLY A 74 6.11 12.23 -1.01
N LEU A 75 6.18 10.98 -1.50
CA LEU A 75 7.35 10.10 -1.37
C LEU A 75 8.04 9.87 -2.74
N PRO A 76 8.56 10.91 -3.42
CA PRO A 76 9.04 10.78 -4.80
C PRO A 76 10.24 9.84 -4.94
N GLY A 77 11.06 9.67 -3.90
CA GLY A 77 12.22 8.77 -3.89
C GLY A 77 11.90 7.31 -3.56
N VAL A 78 10.71 7.02 -3.02
CA VAL A 78 10.40 5.70 -2.45
C VAL A 78 9.82 4.77 -3.52
N PRO A 79 10.48 3.65 -3.88
CA PRO A 79 9.98 2.71 -4.88
C PRO A 79 8.59 2.19 -4.53
N GLY A 80 7.97 1.49 -5.48
CA GLY A 80 6.72 0.82 -5.19
C GLY A 80 6.45 -0.33 -6.15
N ILE A 81 5.88 -1.40 -5.60
CA ILE A 81 5.57 -2.63 -6.32
C ILE A 81 4.11 -3.02 -6.13
N ALA A 82 3.48 -3.48 -7.21
CA ALA A 82 2.18 -4.12 -7.18
C ALA A 82 2.33 -5.61 -6.88
N HIS A 83 1.60 -6.10 -5.90
CA HIS A 83 1.56 -7.51 -5.52
C HIS A 83 0.21 -8.11 -5.90
N ASN A 84 0.20 -9.28 -6.55
CA ASN A 84 -1.05 -9.97 -6.87
C ASN A 84 -1.00 -11.45 -6.48
N ARG A 85 -1.83 -11.78 -5.50
CA ARG A 85 -2.17 -13.12 -5.01
C ARG A 85 -3.68 -13.21 -4.77
N HIS A 86 -4.48 -12.64 -5.68
CA HIS A 86 -5.94 -12.56 -5.57
C HIS A 86 -6.42 -11.99 -4.22
N CYS A 87 -7.39 -12.63 -3.56
CA CYS A 87 -7.92 -12.19 -2.27
C CYS A 87 -6.85 -12.12 -1.17
N ALA A 88 -5.74 -12.86 -1.33
CA ALA A 88 -4.63 -12.86 -0.40
C ALA A 88 -3.57 -11.78 -0.69
N SER A 89 -3.74 -10.92 -1.72
CA SER A 89 -2.71 -9.96 -2.14
C SER A 89 -2.30 -8.99 -1.04
N GLY A 90 -3.25 -8.48 -0.26
CA GLY A 90 -2.93 -7.54 0.82
C GLY A 90 -2.09 -8.19 1.93
N LEU A 91 -2.37 -9.45 2.27
CA LEU A 91 -1.56 -10.20 3.22
C LEU A 91 -0.21 -10.61 2.62
N GLY A 92 -0.19 -10.97 1.33
CA GLY A 92 1.04 -11.27 0.59
C GLY A 92 2.00 -10.08 0.55
N ALA A 93 1.49 -8.87 0.37
CA ALA A 93 2.28 -7.65 0.46
C ALA A 93 2.94 -7.48 1.84
N ILE A 94 2.19 -7.70 2.92
CA ILE A 94 2.70 -7.65 4.29
C ILE A 94 3.76 -8.75 4.52
N GLN A 95 3.56 -9.95 3.98
CA GLN A 95 4.53 -11.05 4.06
C GLN A 95 5.84 -10.69 3.35
N SER A 96 5.78 -10.10 2.16
CA SER A 96 6.97 -9.63 1.42
C SER A 96 7.73 -8.55 2.18
N ALA A 97 7.03 -7.56 2.74
CA ALA A 97 7.65 -6.50 3.55
C ALA A 97 8.30 -7.03 4.84
N ALA A 98 7.62 -7.96 5.54
CA ALA A 98 8.19 -8.59 6.71
C ALA A 98 9.45 -9.39 6.34
N ALA A 99 9.41 -10.17 5.25
CA ALA A 99 10.55 -10.94 4.79
C ALA A 99 11.74 -10.05 4.41
N SER A 100 11.51 -8.92 3.75
CA SER A 100 12.59 -8.00 3.36
C SER A 100 13.26 -7.32 4.56
N ILE A 101 12.46 -6.91 5.57
CA ILE A 101 12.98 -6.39 6.84
C ILE A 101 13.78 -7.46 7.59
N MET A 102 13.25 -8.67 7.69
CA MET A 102 13.92 -9.78 8.38
C MET A 102 15.23 -10.18 7.69
N ALA A 103 15.29 -10.05 6.36
CA ALA A 103 16.49 -10.28 5.55
C ALA A 103 17.51 -9.13 5.62
N GLY A 104 17.16 -7.99 6.21
CA GLY A 104 18.01 -6.80 6.30
C GLY A 104 18.12 -6.02 4.99
N MET A 105 17.20 -6.24 4.05
CA MET A 105 17.14 -5.47 2.80
C MET A 105 16.47 -4.10 3.01
N ASP A 106 15.43 -4.08 3.86
CA ASP A 106 14.68 -2.87 4.20
C ASP A 106 14.67 -2.64 5.71
N ARG A 107 14.37 -1.41 6.12
CA ARG A 107 14.18 -1.00 7.52
C ARG A 107 12.74 -0.60 7.79
N ALA A 108 12.07 0.09 6.88
CA ALA A 108 10.65 0.43 7.00
C ALA A 108 9.95 0.40 5.64
N VAL A 109 8.86 -0.36 5.58
CA VAL A 109 8.10 -0.59 4.34
C VAL A 109 6.63 -0.32 4.61
N VAL A 110 5.96 0.39 3.70
CA VAL A 110 4.51 0.51 3.72
C VAL A 110 3.93 -0.68 2.96
N ALA A 111 3.16 -1.53 3.63
CA ALA A 111 2.55 -2.70 3.02
C ALA A 111 1.04 -2.76 3.25
N GLY A 112 0.29 -3.22 2.24
CA GLY A 112 -1.16 -3.35 2.34
C GLY A 112 -1.81 -3.72 1.02
N GLY A 113 -2.96 -3.15 0.73
CA GLY A 113 -3.63 -3.35 -0.55
C GLY A 113 -4.72 -2.33 -0.83
N VAL A 114 -5.19 -2.32 -2.07
CA VAL A 114 -6.20 -1.38 -2.55
C VAL A 114 -7.09 -2.01 -3.60
N GLN A 115 -8.37 -1.64 -3.58
CA GLN A 115 -9.38 -2.11 -4.52
C GLN A 115 -10.57 -1.13 -4.56
N SER A 116 -10.99 -0.77 -5.77
CA SER A 116 -12.28 -0.13 -6.09
C SER A 116 -13.02 -0.91 -7.18
N LYS A 117 -13.86 -1.87 -6.76
CA LYS A 117 -14.64 -2.68 -7.71
C LYS A 117 -15.58 -1.84 -8.59
N SER A 118 -15.97 -0.65 -8.12
CA SER A 118 -16.85 0.28 -8.86
C SER A 118 -16.16 0.90 -10.07
N THR A 119 -14.84 1.11 -10.01
CA THR A 119 -14.07 1.84 -11.04
C THR A 119 -12.99 0.98 -11.71
N VAL A 120 -13.00 -0.33 -11.45
CA VAL A 120 -12.10 -1.27 -12.13
C VAL A 120 -12.39 -1.26 -13.64
N PRO A 121 -11.37 -1.31 -14.51
CA PRO A 121 -11.56 -1.45 -15.96
C PRO A 121 -12.40 -2.66 -16.37
#